data_AF-A0A4Z0R0J5-F1
#
_entry.id   AF-A0A4Z0R0J5-F1
#
_cell.length_a   1.000
_cell.length_b   1.000
_cell.length_c   1.000
_cell.angle_alpha   90.00
_cell.angle_beta   90.00
_cell.angle_gamma   90.00
#
_symmetry.space_group_name_H-M   'P 1'
#
loop_
_entity.id
_entity.type
_entity.pdbx_description
1 polymer ?
#
loop_
_entity_poly.entity_id
_entity_poly.type
_entity_poly.pdbx_seq_one_letter_code
_entity_poly.pdbx_strand_id
1 'polypeptide(L)'
;MIIFKNPISVLTRNDKPNVNWAGETGVFVVDDASELGKKILLVQPYFDFILDSKGNLIDITPTGRPPAPDPVPTPLELLQADNASLWYELMMGGI
;
A
#
# COMPACT_ATOMS: atom_id res chain seq x y z
N MET A 1 15.13 -5.74 -11.63
CA MET A 1 14.31 -5.29 -10.50
C MET A 1 14.87 -5.82 -9.22
N ILE A 2 14.93 -4.97 -8.20
CA ILE A 2 15.17 -5.37 -6.81
C ILE A 2 13.87 -5.14 -6.05
N ILE A 3 13.42 -6.13 -5.28
CA ILE A 3 12.16 -6.08 -4.54
C ILE A 3 12.46 -6.25 -3.05
N PHE A 4 12.12 -5.24 -2.27
CA PHE A 4 12.17 -5.26 -0.81
C PHE A 4 10.88 -5.86 -0.25
N LYS A 5 10.98 -6.50 0.92
CA LYS A 5 9.88 -7.26 1.50
C LYS A 5 9.11 -6.49 2.57
N ASN A 6 9.78 -5.60 3.32
CA ASN A 6 9.22 -4.88 4.46
C ASN A 6 9.85 -3.48 4.62
N PRO A 7 9.16 -2.40 4.23
CA PRO A 7 7.94 -2.40 3.42
C PRO A 7 8.20 -2.94 2.01
N ILE A 8 7.15 -3.38 1.32
CA ILE A 8 7.26 -3.73 -0.10
C ILE A 8 7.62 -2.47 -0.89
N SER A 9 8.77 -2.52 -1.56
CA SER A 9 9.21 -1.46 -2.47
C SER A 9 10.00 -2.08 -3.62
N VAL A 10 10.01 -1.38 -4.75
CA VAL A 10 10.59 -1.88 -5.99
C VAL A 10 11.58 -0.84 -6.52
N LEU A 11 12.79 -1.29 -6.83
CA LEU A 11 13.77 -0.51 -7.57
C LEU A 11 13.97 -1.12 -8.95
N THR A 12 13.84 -0.30 -9.97
CA THR A 12 14.11 -0.63 -11.38
C THR A 12 15.30 0.16 -11.89
N ARG A 13 16.01 -0.41 -12.87
CA ARG A 13 17.13 0.26 -13.52
C ARG A 13 17.36 -0.35 -14.89
N ASN A 14 17.15 0.44 -15.94
CA ASN A 14 17.09 -0.05 -17.31
C ASN A 14 18.40 -0.71 -17.81
N ASP A 15 19.56 -0.27 -17.32
CA ASP A 15 20.88 -0.84 -17.66
C ASP A 15 21.20 -2.12 -16.87
N LYS A 16 20.41 -2.44 -15.83
CA LYS A 16 20.63 -3.58 -14.93
C LYS A 16 19.29 -4.24 -14.53
N PRO A 17 18.46 -4.67 -15.49
CA PRO A 17 17.07 -5.05 -15.23
C PRO A 17 16.93 -6.34 -14.42
N ASN A 18 17.99 -7.12 -14.20
CA ASN A 18 17.94 -8.43 -13.53
C ASN A 18 19.13 -8.64 -12.57
N VAL A 19 19.73 -7.54 -12.08
CA VAL A 19 20.92 -7.59 -11.21
C VAL A 19 20.61 -6.89 -9.89
N ASN A 20 21.17 -7.38 -8.79
CA ASN A 20 21.20 -6.63 -7.53
C ASN A 20 22.37 -5.63 -7.53
N TRP A 21 22.22 -4.52 -8.24
CA TRP A 21 23.26 -3.49 -8.33
C TRP A 21 23.47 -2.72 -7.03
N ALA A 22 22.51 -2.78 -6.10
CA ALA A 22 22.56 -2.10 -4.81
C ALA A 22 23.32 -2.91 -3.74
N GLY A 23 23.59 -4.20 -4.00
CA GLY A 23 24.28 -5.06 -3.04
C GLY A 23 23.41 -5.42 -1.82
N GLU A 24 22.10 -5.30 -1.95
CA GLU A 24 21.15 -5.49 -0.85
C GLU A 24 20.99 -6.97 -0.49
N THR A 25 20.78 -7.27 0.79
CA THR A 25 20.55 -8.64 1.23
C THR A 25 19.08 -8.88 1.56
N GLY A 26 18.62 -10.13 1.44
CA GLY A 26 17.23 -10.47 1.76
C GLY A 26 16.18 -9.94 0.77
N VAL A 27 16.59 -9.45 -0.40
CA VAL A 27 15.73 -8.97 -1.49
C VAL A 27 15.44 -10.07 -2.51
N PHE A 28 14.41 -9.87 -3.34
CA PHE A 28 14.24 -10.65 -4.56
C PHE A 28 14.77 -9.89 -5.77
N VAL A 29 15.39 -10.62 -6.70
CA VAL A 29 15.86 -10.07 -7.98
C VAL A 29 15.04 -10.71 -9.09
N VAL A 30 14.34 -9.88 -9.84
CA VAL A 30 13.48 -10.29 -10.95
C VAL A 30 13.83 -9.43 -12.17
N ASP A 31 13.77 -10.00 -13.37
CA ASP A 31 13.93 -9.23 -14.60
C ASP A 31 12.71 -8.33 -14.84
N ASP A 32 12.93 -7.02 -14.98
CA ASP A 32 11.89 -6.01 -15.28
C ASP A 32 11.06 -6.40 -16.52
N ALA A 33 11.68 -7.03 -17.52
CA ALA A 33 11.05 -7.39 -18.79
C ALA A 33 10.29 -8.74 -18.75
N SER A 34 10.51 -9.55 -17.70
CA SER A 34 9.81 -10.82 -17.52
C SER A 34 8.32 -10.62 -17.24
N GLU A 35 7.52 -11.67 -17.45
CA GLU A 35 6.08 -11.64 -17.13
C GLU A 35 5.84 -11.32 -15.65
N LEU A 36 6.63 -11.94 -14.75
CA LEU A 36 6.58 -11.65 -13.32
C LEU A 36 6.97 -10.20 -13.00
N GLY A 37 8.02 -9.69 -13.64
CA GLY A 37 8.46 -8.30 -13.48
C GLY A 37 7.36 -7.32 -13.83
N LYS A 38 6.73 -7.49 -15.00
CA LYS A 38 5.59 -6.67 -15.45
C LYS A 38 4.41 -6.77 -14.48
N LYS A 39 4.08 -7.97 -14.01
CA LYS A 39 2.99 -8.19 -13.04
C LYS A 39 3.23 -7.40 -11.75
N ILE A 40 4.44 -7.47 -11.21
CA ILE A 40 4.84 -6.74 -9.99
C ILE A 40 4.75 -5.22 -10.21
N LEU A 41 5.24 -4.71 -11.33
CA LEU A 41 5.19 -3.28 -11.64
C LEU A 41 3.76 -2.73 -11.71
N LEU A 42 2.78 -3.56 -12.09
CA LEU A 42 1.37 -3.16 -12.19
C LEU A 42 0.66 -3.07 -10.83
N VAL A 43 1.05 -3.89 -9.86
CA VAL A 43 0.31 -4.04 -8.60
C VAL A 43 1.07 -3.57 -7.36
N GLN A 44 2.33 -3.20 -7.51
CA GLN A 44 3.10 -2.64 -6.40
C GLN A 44 2.44 -1.39 -5.79
N PRO A 45 2.55 -1.19 -4.46
CA PRO A 45 3.16 -2.09 -3.47
C PRO A 45 2.20 -3.17 -2.92
N TYR A 46 1.00 -3.32 -3.48
CA TYR A 46 -0.08 -4.13 -2.92
C TYR A 46 -0.13 -5.52 -3.55
N PHE A 47 0.71 -6.43 -3.05
CA PHE A 47 0.69 -7.85 -3.41
C PHE A 47 1.36 -8.71 -2.35
N ASP A 48 1.05 -9.99 -2.36
CA ASP A 48 1.73 -11.03 -1.58
C ASP A 48 2.68 -11.84 -2.44
N PHE A 49 3.80 -12.28 -1.85
CA PHE A 49 4.78 -13.13 -2.53
C PHE A 49 4.35 -14.59 -2.54
N ILE A 50 4.43 -15.25 -3.71
CA ILE A 50 4.32 -16.71 -3.83
C ILE A 50 5.73 -17.27 -3.96
N LEU A 51 6.14 -18.08 -2.99
CA LEU A 51 7.48 -18.67 -2.92
C LEU A 51 7.45 -20.17 -3.20
N ASP A 52 8.53 -20.70 -3.79
CA ASP A 52 8.75 -22.15 -3.86
C ASP A 52 9.20 -22.73 -2.51
N SER A 53 9.39 -24.05 -2.46
CA SER A 53 9.86 -24.77 -1.25
C SER A 53 11.27 -24.39 -0.80
N LYS A 54 12.04 -23.68 -1.63
CA LYS A 54 13.39 -23.18 -1.32
C LYS A 54 13.38 -21.69 -0.96
N GLY A 55 12.21 -21.03 -0.95
CA GLY A 55 12.05 -19.62 -0.65
C GLY A 55 12.32 -18.68 -1.83
N ASN A 56 12.40 -19.18 -3.06
CA ASN A 56 12.54 -18.36 -4.26
C ASN A 56 11.19 -17.80 -4.69
N LEU A 57 11.18 -16.54 -5.13
CA LEU A 57 9.99 -15.91 -5.68
C LEU A 57 9.63 -16.54 -7.02
N ILE A 58 8.45 -17.14 -7.10
CA ILE A 58 7.92 -17.76 -8.33
C ILE A 58 6.77 -16.97 -8.94
N ASP A 59 5.95 -16.32 -8.12
CA ASP A 59 4.85 -15.47 -8.57
C ASP A 59 4.40 -14.48 -7.46
N ILE A 60 3.41 -13.65 -7.75
CA ILE A 60 2.75 -12.77 -6.80
C ILE A 60 1.22 -12.85 -6.90
N THR A 61 0.54 -12.56 -5.79
CA THR A 61 -0.92 -12.39 -5.75
C THR A 61 -1.23 -10.93 -5.45
N PRO A 62 -1.91 -10.18 -6.35
CA PRO A 62 -2.33 -8.81 -6.05
C PRO A 62 -3.20 -8.75 -4.81
N THR A 63 -2.95 -7.77 -3.93
CA THR A 63 -3.79 -7.50 -2.76
C THR A 63 -4.56 -6.21 -2.96
N GLY A 64 -5.70 -6.08 -2.28
CA GLY A 64 -6.48 -4.85 -2.30
C GLY A 64 -5.68 -3.69 -1.69
N ARG A 65 -5.72 -2.51 -2.34
CA ARG A 65 -5.27 -1.28 -1.70
C ARG A 65 -6.11 -1.08 -0.42
N PRO A 66 -5.48 -0.73 0.73
CA PRO A 66 -6.22 -0.37 1.93
C PRO A 66 -7.23 0.74 1.63
N PRO A 67 -8.41 0.76 2.29
CA PRO A 67 -9.33 1.87 2.16
C PRO A 67 -8.62 3.18 2.49
N ALA A 68 -8.96 4.25 1.78
CA ALA A 68 -8.51 5.58 2.16
C ALA A 68 -8.99 5.87 3.60
N PRO A 69 -8.19 6.57 4.43
CA PRO A 69 -8.68 7.00 5.73
C PRO A 69 -9.94 7.84 5.56
N ASP A 70 -10.88 7.72 6.50
CA ASP A 70 -12.07 8.57 6.51
C ASP A 70 -11.65 10.04 6.52
N PRO A 71 -12.35 10.91 5.77
CA PRO A 71 -12.06 12.33 5.79
C PRO A 71 -12.22 12.85 7.22
N VAL A 72 -11.21 13.59 7.70
CA VAL A 72 -11.31 14.31 8.96
C VAL A 72 -12.37 15.41 8.79
N PRO A 73 -13.35 15.54 9.71
CA PRO A 73 -14.33 16.62 9.66
C PRO A 73 -13.66 17.97 9.55
N THR A 74 -14.18 18.84 8.68
CA THR A 74 -13.73 20.22 8.57
C THR A 74 -14.10 21.02 9.81
N PRO A 75 -13.42 22.14 10.11
CA PRO A 75 -13.81 23.01 11.22
C PRO A 75 -15.25 23.50 11.14
N LEU A 76 -15.79 23.69 9.93
CA LEU A 76 -17.19 24.08 9.74
C LEU A 76 -18.16 22.96 10.11
N GLU A 77 -17.87 21.72 9.73
CA GLU A 77 -18.69 20.56 10.09
C GLU A 77 -18.65 20.31 11.61
N LEU A 78 -17.49 20.52 12.24
CA LEU A 78 -17.38 20.47 13.71
C LEU A 78 -18.28 21.53 14.37
N LEU A 79 -18.21 22.79 13.92
CA LEU A 79 -19.08 23.85 14.44
C LEU A 79 -20.57 23.58 14.21
N GLN A 80 -20.92 23.00 13.07
CA GLN A 80 -22.31 22.63 12.77
C GLN A 80 -22.79 21.49 13.67
N ALA A 81 -21.96 20.48 13.91
CA ALA A 81 -22.26 19.37 14.81
C ALA A 81 -22.40 19.83 16.26
N ASP A 82 -21.52 20.72 16.73
CA ASP A 82 -21.59 21.32 18.06
C ASP A 82 -22.89 22.12 18.24
N ASN A 83 -23.22 22.97 17.27
CA ASN A 83 -24.45 23.76 17.30
C ASN A 83 -25.70 22.87 17.28
N ALA A 84 -25.73 21.84 16.44
CA ALA A 84 -26.83 20.87 16.39
C ALA A 84 -27.01 20.12 17.71
N SER A 85 -25.91 19.76 18.38
CA SER A 85 -25.93 19.10 19.68
C SER A 85 -26.51 20.00 20.77
N LEU A 86 -26.11 21.28 20.79
CA LEU A 86 -26.67 22.28 21.69
C LEU A 86 -28.17 22.48 21.48
N TRP A 87 -28.63 22.57 20.22
CA TRP A 87 -30.06 22.66 19.93
C TRP A 87 -30.83 21.42 20.39
N TYR A 88 -30.27 20.23 20.20
CA TYR A 88 -30.89 18.99 20.68
C TYR A 88 -31.01 18.97 22.21
N GLU A 89 -29.96 19.37 22.94
CA GLU A 89 -29.99 19.47 24.40
C GLU A 89 -31.01 20.51 24.88
N LEU A 90 -31.11 21.66 24.23
CA LEU A 90 -32.10 22.68 24.57
C LEU A 90 -33.55 22.24 24.28
N MET A 91 -33.76 21.42 23.24
CA MET A 91 -35.08 20.92 22.83
C MET A 91 -35.52 19.69 23.63
N MET A 92 -34.59 18.86 24.11
CA MET A 92 -34.86 17.62 24.85
C MET A 92 -34.64 17.76 26.36
N GLY A 93 -33.89 18.76 26.80
CA GLY A 93 -33.58 19.05 28.22
C GLY A 93 -34.54 20.01 28.89
N GLY A 94 -35.67 20.36 28.25
CA GLY A 94 -36.73 21.15 28.87
C GLY A 94 -37.51 20.34 29.91
N ILE A 95 -37.06 20.38 31.17
CA ILE A 95 -37.86 20.12 32.37
C ILE A 95 -38.20 21.46 33.00
#